data_AF-F1LD81-F1
#
_entry.id   AF-F1LD81-F1
#
_cell.length_a   1.000
_cell.length_b   1.000
_cell.length_c   1.000
_cell.angle_alpha   90.00
_cell.angle_beta   90.00
_cell.angle_gamma   90.00
#
_symmetry.space_group_name_H-M   'P 1'
#
loop_
_entity.id
_entity.type
_entity.pdbx_description
1 polymer ?
#
loop_
_entity_poly.entity_id
_entity_poly.type
_entity_poly.pdbx_seq_one_letter_code
_entity_poly.pdbx_strand_id
1 'polypeptide(L)'
;MNKQYRQEMPPTGGYRKFNWNRTFPKMVWRPGIVVGVVFGTSVYGIFQALANKKHIMSEKFEDVDIQSAMEPFLTAERDRYWLRLLKKNRDLENEVMKDVPGWKTGTWYGEPVYFTLGDKWWDPSMDEVFAHSEHHTLMKEHLWRHHPEYAAPKFYDRWIPKFIDKYNW
;
A
#
# COMPACT_ATOMS: atom_id res chain seq x y z
N MET A 1 -51.05 -73.90 -34.94
CA MET A 1 -50.31 -72.61 -35.02
C MET A 1 -48.90 -72.84 -34.47
N ASN A 2 -47.92 -73.06 -35.33
CA ASN A 2 -46.53 -73.18 -34.90
C ASN A 2 -45.95 -71.75 -34.81
N LYS A 3 -45.64 -71.29 -33.59
CA LYS A 3 -45.15 -69.92 -33.36
C LYS A 3 -43.71 -69.86 -33.84
N GLN A 4 -43.50 -69.29 -35.03
CA GLN A 4 -42.17 -69.24 -35.66
C GLN A 4 -41.27 -68.28 -34.88
N TYR A 5 -40.28 -68.84 -34.16
CA TYR A 5 -39.29 -68.05 -33.44
C TYR A 5 -38.30 -67.44 -34.44
N ARG A 6 -38.24 -66.11 -34.51
CA ARG A 6 -37.14 -65.43 -35.18
C ARG A 6 -35.97 -65.36 -34.22
N GLN A 7 -34.92 -66.12 -34.51
CA GLN A 7 -33.65 -66.00 -33.81
C GLN A 7 -32.88 -64.82 -34.42
N GLU A 8 -32.46 -63.88 -33.58
CA GLU A 8 -31.56 -62.81 -34.03
C GLU A 8 -30.21 -63.42 -34.40
N MET A 9 -29.81 -63.25 -35.66
CA MET A 9 -28.54 -63.76 -36.20
C MET A 9 -27.65 -62.57 -36.56
N PRO A 10 -26.31 -62.72 -36.51
CA PRO A 10 -25.43 -61.71 -37.07
C PRO A 10 -25.75 -61.51 -38.56
N PRO A 11 -25.59 -60.28 -39.08
CA PRO A 11 -25.86 -60.00 -40.48
C PRO A 11 -24.99 -60.86 -41.39
N THR A 12 -25.52 -61.22 -42.56
CA THR A 12 -24.78 -61.96 -43.59
C THR A 12 -23.54 -61.16 -44.00
N GLY A 13 -22.34 -61.66 -43.65
CA GLY A 13 -21.06 -60.95 -43.83
C GLY A 13 -20.33 -60.59 -42.53
N GLY A 14 -20.96 -60.82 -41.37
CA GLY A 14 -20.38 -60.57 -40.05
C GLY A 14 -20.41 -59.09 -39.63
N TYR A 15 -20.09 -58.83 -38.37
CA TYR A 15 -20.00 -57.46 -37.85
C TYR A 15 -18.73 -56.75 -38.33
N ARG A 16 -18.75 -55.42 -38.36
CA ARG A 16 -17.57 -54.60 -38.65
C ARG A 16 -16.45 -54.95 -37.68
N LYS A 17 -15.20 -55.01 -38.18
CA LYS A 17 -14.00 -55.17 -37.35
C LYS A 17 -13.96 -54.06 -36.28
N PHE A 18 -14.04 -54.47 -35.03
CA PHE A 18 -13.91 -53.58 -33.88
C PHE A 18 -12.44 -53.35 -33.57
N ASN A 19 -12.02 -52.09 -33.44
CA ASN A 19 -10.68 -51.79 -32.99
C ASN A 19 -10.63 -51.91 -31.47
N TRP A 20 -9.95 -52.96 -30.98
CA TRP A 20 -9.74 -53.19 -29.55
C TRP A 20 -8.43 -52.57 -29.03
N ASN A 21 -7.57 -52.06 -29.92
CA ASN A 21 -6.31 -51.45 -29.54
C ASN A 21 -6.54 -50.11 -28.82
N ARG A 22 -5.69 -49.81 -27.84
CA ARG A 22 -5.65 -48.50 -27.20
C ARG A 22 -5.16 -47.45 -28.19
N THR A 23 -6.02 -46.52 -28.58
CA THR A 23 -5.66 -45.38 -29.43
C THR A 23 -5.53 -44.11 -28.61
N PHE A 24 -4.31 -43.57 -28.50
CA PHE A 24 -4.11 -42.27 -27.85
C PHE A 24 -4.33 -41.14 -28.87
N PRO A 25 -5.12 -40.10 -28.53
CA PRO A 25 -5.25 -38.94 -29.39
C PRO A 25 -3.91 -38.20 -29.47
N LYS A 26 -3.54 -37.73 -30.66
CA LYS A 26 -2.37 -36.85 -30.82
C LYS A 26 -2.68 -35.52 -30.12
N MET A 27 -1.91 -35.18 -29.09
CA MET A 27 -2.05 -33.89 -28.41
C MET A 27 -1.41 -32.77 -29.24
N VAL A 28 -2.15 -31.67 -29.40
CA VAL A 28 -1.70 -30.46 -30.09
C VAL A 28 -0.65 -29.72 -29.24
N TRP A 29 -0.85 -29.69 -27.92
CA TRP A 29 0.05 -29.06 -26.96
C TRP A 29 1.22 -29.96 -26.59
N ARG A 30 2.19 -30.06 -27.50
CA ARG A 30 3.47 -30.73 -27.22
C ARG A 30 4.39 -29.81 -26.40
N PRO A 31 5.32 -30.36 -25.60
CA PRO A 31 6.22 -29.55 -24.77
C PRO A 31 6.93 -28.43 -25.55
N GLY A 32 7.44 -28.71 -26.75
CA GLY A 32 8.10 -27.70 -27.58
C GLY A 32 7.18 -26.55 -28.04
N ILE A 33 5.91 -26.85 -28.35
CA ILE A 33 4.93 -25.82 -28.75
C ILE A 33 4.59 -24.94 -27.54
N VAL A 34 4.39 -25.54 -26.37
CA VAL A 34 4.12 -24.81 -25.13
C VAL A 34 5.29 -23.87 -24.80
N VAL A 35 6.52 -24.36 -24.86
CA VAL A 35 7.72 -23.54 -24.63
C VAL A 35 7.82 -22.39 -25.64
N GLY A 36 7.57 -22.66 -26.93
CA GLY A 36 7.59 -21.63 -27.96
C GLY A 36 6.53 -20.54 -27.75
N VAL A 37 5.32 -20.92 -27.37
CA VAL A 37 4.24 -19.96 -27.07
C VAL A 37 4.57 -19.12 -25.84
N VAL A 38 5.00 -19.75 -24.74
CA VAL A 38 5.38 -19.02 -23.51
C VAL A 38 6.54 -18.06 -23.78
N PHE A 39 7.53 -18.49 -24.55
CA PHE A 39 8.64 -17.62 -24.95
C PHE A 39 8.15 -16.44 -25.79
N GLY A 40 7.33 -16.68 -26.80
CA GLY A 40 6.77 -15.63 -27.66
C GLY A 40 5.94 -14.61 -26.88
N THR A 41 5.06 -15.07 -25.98
CA THR A 41 4.26 -14.18 -25.13
C THR A 41 5.13 -13.38 -24.16
N SER A 42 6.19 -13.99 -23.63
CA SER A 42 7.11 -13.32 -22.69
C SER A 42 7.92 -12.22 -23.38
N VAL A 43 8.48 -12.49 -24.57
CA VAL A 43 9.20 -11.49 -25.36
C VAL A 43 8.29 -10.32 -25.75
N TYR A 44 7.06 -10.62 -26.18
CA TYR A 44 6.08 -9.58 -26.48
C TYR A 44 5.71 -8.74 -25.25
N GLY A 45 5.52 -9.38 -24.10
CA GLY A 45 5.26 -8.70 -22.83
C GLY A 45 6.39 -7.75 -22.43
N ILE A 46 7.65 -8.18 -22.59
CA ILE A 46 8.83 -7.33 -22.34
C ILE A 46 8.86 -6.14 -23.31
N PHE A 47 8.63 -6.37 -24.60
CA PHE A 47 8.58 -5.31 -25.61
C PHE A 47 7.52 -4.26 -25.27
N GLN A 48 6.29 -4.69 -24.93
CA GLN A 48 5.21 -3.79 -24.56
C GLN A 48 5.52 -3.03 -23.25
N ALA A 49 6.12 -3.69 -22.27
CA ALA A 49 6.52 -3.04 -21.01
C ALA A 49 7.57 -1.95 -21.26
N LEU A 50 8.54 -2.19 -22.13
CA LEU A 50 9.54 -1.19 -22.52
C LEU A 50 8.92 -0.02 -23.27
N ALA A 51 7.95 -0.26 -24.14
CA ALA A 51 7.20 0.79 -24.83
C ALA A 51 6.42 1.67 -23.85
N ASN A 52 5.71 1.04 -22.90
CA ASN A 52 4.89 1.75 -21.89
C ASN A 52 5.72 2.50 -20.85
N LYS A 53 6.99 2.11 -20.64
CA LYS A 53 7.87 2.73 -19.62
C LYS A 53 8.00 4.24 -19.80
N LYS A 54 8.00 4.75 -21.04
CA LYS A 54 8.12 6.19 -21.31
C LYS A 54 6.91 6.97 -20.78
N HIS A 55 5.70 6.47 -21.00
CA HIS A 55 4.47 7.09 -20.51
C HIS A 55 4.40 7.09 -18.98
N ILE A 56 4.75 5.97 -18.34
CA ILE A 56 4.78 5.89 -16.87
C ILE A 56 5.83 6.85 -16.29
N MET A 57 6.96 7.03 -16.98
CA MET A 57 8.00 7.95 -16.54
C MET A 57 7.55 9.41 -16.67
N SER A 58 6.85 9.78 -17.75
CA SER A 58 6.33 11.14 -17.90
C SER A 58 5.28 11.46 -16.85
N GLU A 59 4.35 10.53 -16.59
CA GLU A 59 3.34 10.68 -15.53
C GLU A 59 3.98 10.89 -14.16
N LYS A 60 4.97 10.05 -13.80
CA LYS A 60 5.74 10.22 -12.55
C LYS A 60 6.49 11.53 -12.48
N PHE A 61 7.01 12.01 -13.61
CA PHE A 61 7.71 13.28 -13.67
C PHE A 61 6.74 14.45 -13.41
N GLU A 62 5.56 14.41 -14.01
CA GLU A 62 4.48 15.38 -13.75
C GLU A 62 4.06 15.39 -12.27
N ASP A 63 3.86 14.21 -11.66
CA ASP A 63 3.52 14.10 -10.24
C ASP A 63 4.59 14.72 -9.32
N VAL A 64 5.87 14.43 -9.61
CA VAL A 64 7.00 14.97 -8.83
C VAL A 64 7.12 16.48 -9.01
N ASP A 65 6.91 16.99 -10.22
CA ASP A 65 6.94 18.43 -10.50
C ASP A 65 5.83 19.16 -9.74
N ILE A 66 4.60 18.62 -9.75
CA ILE A 66 3.48 19.14 -8.96
C ILE A 66 3.80 19.12 -7.47
N GLN A 67 4.37 18.02 -6.95
CA GLN A 67 4.76 17.93 -5.56
C GLN A 67 5.84 18.96 -5.19
N SER A 68 6.86 19.12 -6.04
CA SER A 68 7.93 20.11 -5.84
C SER A 68 7.40 21.54 -5.84
N ALA A 69 6.39 21.83 -6.66
CA ALA A 69 5.74 23.14 -6.70
C ALA A 69 4.93 23.44 -5.42
N MET A 70 4.30 22.42 -4.81
CA MET A 70 3.50 22.56 -3.59
C MET A 70 4.31 22.50 -2.30
N GLU A 71 5.44 21.79 -2.30
CA GLU A 71 6.33 21.58 -1.14
C GLU A 71 6.64 22.85 -0.32
N PRO A 72 7.00 24.01 -0.90
CA PRO A 72 7.30 25.20 -0.10
C PRO A 72 6.09 25.73 0.68
N PHE A 73 4.88 25.61 0.14
CA PHE A 73 3.66 26.03 0.83
C PHE A 73 3.35 25.09 2.00
N LEU A 74 3.37 23.78 1.75
CA LEU A 74 3.10 22.76 2.77
C LEU A 74 4.13 22.83 3.91
N THR A 75 5.40 23.02 3.56
CA THR A 75 6.49 23.16 4.55
C THR A 75 6.28 24.42 5.39
N ALA A 76 5.94 25.56 4.78
CA ALA A 76 5.67 26.80 5.52
C ALA A 76 4.44 26.69 6.44
N GLU A 77 3.37 26.03 6.01
CA GLU A 77 2.19 25.78 6.83
C GLU A 77 2.52 24.87 8.02
N ARG A 78 3.26 23.79 7.77
CA ARG A 78 3.74 22.86 8.80
C ARG A 78 4.61 23.57 9.82
N ASP A 79 5.60 24.35 9.37
CA ASP A 79 6.53 25.04 10.26
C ASP A 79 5.81 26.08 11.13
N ARG A 80 4.80 26.78 10.58
CA ARG A 80 3.94 27.69 11.35
C ARG A 80 3.13 26.95 12.41
N TYR A 81 2.56 25.79 12.08
CA TYR A 81 1.83 24.96 13.02
C TYR A 81 2.76 24.45 14.13
N TRP A 82 3.95 23.96 13.74
CA TRP A 82 4.97 23.44 14.65
C TRP A 82 5.42 24.49 15.68
N LEU A 83 5.78 25.69 15.23
CA LEU A 83 6.21 26.77 16.12
C LEU A 83 5.09 27.22 17.08
N ARG A 84 3.82 27.19 16.65
CA ARG A 84 2.68 27.47 17.53
C ARG A 84 2.54 26.42 18.63
N LEU A 85 2.74 25.15 18.29
CA LEU A 85 2.66 24.05 19.24
C LEU A 85 3.80 24.11 20.26
N LEU A 86 5.03 24.34 19.81
CA LEU A 86 6.19 24.53 20.70
C LEU A 86 6.03 25.74 21.62
N LYS A 87 5.48 26.85 21.09
CA LYS A 87 5.15 28.01 21.91
C LYS A 87 4.15 27.66 23.01
N LYS A 88 3.08 26.92 22.68
CA LYS A 88 2.09 26.47 23.65
C LYS A 88 2.71 25.61 24.75
N ASN A 89 3.57 24.65 24.39
CA ASN A 89 4.25 23.80 25.37
C ASN A 89 5.18 24.62 26.27
N ARG A 90 5.91 25.59 25.71
CA ARG A 90 6.76 26.51 26.48
C ARG A 90 5.94 27.38 27.45
N ASP A 91 4.78 27.87 27.02
CA ASP A 91 3.88 28.66 27.86
C ASP A 91 3.33 27.80 29.02
N LEU A 92 2.96 26.54 28.76
CA LEU A 92 2.54 25.58 29.78
C LEU A 92 3.66 25.21 30.75
N GLU A 93 4.89 25.00 30.25
CA GLU A 93 6.07 24.73 31.07
C GLU A 93 6.32 25.89 32.05
N ASN A 94 6.21 27.14 31.59
CA ASN A 94 6.32 28.32 32.45
C ASN A 94 5.26 28.34 33.55
N GLU A 95 4.02 28.00 33.23
CA GLU A 95 2.92 28.01 34.19
C GLU A 95 3.06 26.90 35.25
N VAL A 96 3.46 25.71 34.83
CA VAL A 96 3.58 24.53 35.71
C VAL A 96 4.84 24.60 36.58
N MET A 97 5.96 25.11 36.04
CA MET A 97 7.25 25.12 36.73
C MET A 97 7.58 26.41 37.48
N LYS A 98 6.66 27.39 37.53
CA LYS A 98 6.88 28.70 38.18
C LYS A 98 7.33 28.61 39.65
N ASP A 99 6.88 27.58 40.36
CA ASP A 99 7.11 27.42 41.80
C ASP A 99 8.36 26.58 42.11
N VAL A 100 9.07 26.08 41.08
CA VAL A 100 10.26 25.22 41.24
C VAL A 100 11.53 26.09 41.29
N PRO A 101 12.30 26.06 42.39
CA PRO A 101 13.48 26.89 42.54
C PRO A 101 14.58 26.47 41.55
N GLY A 102 15.15 27.45 40.84
CA GLY A 102 16.23 27.21 39.88
C GLY A 102 15.78 26.67 38.52
N TRP A 103 14.48 26.48 38.30
CA TRP A 103 13.98 26.10 36.98
C TRP A 103 14.06 27.28 36.01
N LYS A 104 14.61 27.02 34.82
CA LYS A 104 14.65 27.98 33.72
C LYS A 104 14.18 27.27 32.44
N THR A 105 13.09 27.75 31.90
CA THR A 105 12.35 27.13 30.78
C THR A 105 13.22 26.89 29.55
N GLY A 106 13.29 25.63 29.11
CA GLY A 106 14.13 25.19 28.00
C GLY A 106 15.60 24.89 28.37
N THR A 107 15.94 24.90 29.65
CA THR A 107 17.24 24.42 30.17
C THR A 107 17.00 23.42 31.29
N TRP A 108 17.93 22.49 31.47
CA TRP A 108 17.89 21.59 32.62
C TRP A 108 18.47 22.31 33.85
N TYR A 109 17.61 22.89 34.68
CA TYR A 109 18.01 23.67 35.88
C TYR A 109 19.10 24.73 35.63
N GLY A 110 19.06 25.38 34.46
CA GLY A 110 20.03 26.41 34.06
C GLY A 110 21.16 25.91 33.15
N GLU A 111 21.33 24.59 32.99
CA GLU A 111 22.29 24.00 32.04
C GLU A 111 21.63 23.73 30.68
N PRO A 112 22.33 24.00 29.56
CA PRO A 112 21.81 23.65 28.25
C PRO A 112 21.73 22.13 28.09
N VAL A 113 20.63 21.62 27.54
CA VAL A 113 20.43 20.17 27.31
C VAL A 113 21.45 19.62 26.31
N TYR A 114 21.84 20.43 25.31
CA TYR A 114 22.82 20.06 24.30
C TYR A 114 24.05 20.97 24.37
N PHE A 115 25.18 20.42 24.80
CA PHE A 115 26.44 21.17 24.93
C PHE A 115 27.13 21.45 23.59
N THR A 116 26.96 20.59 22.58
CA THR A 116 27.67 20.66 21.30
C THR A 116 26.98 21.52 20.23
N LEU A 117 25.72 21.88 20.46
CA LEU A 117 24.86 22.48 19.45
C LEU A 117 25.08 24.00 19.29
N GLY A 118 25.50 24.69 20.35
CA GLY A 118 25.59 26.16 20.37
C GLY A 118 24.24 26.82 20.11
N ASP A 119 24.22 27.84 19.25
CA ASP A 119 23.01 28.62 18.91
C ASP A 119 22.18 28.01 17.75
N LYS A 120 22.48 26.79 17.33
CA LYS A 120 21.77 26.14 16.22
C LYS A 120 20.42 25.60 16.69
N TRP A 121 19.43 25.62 15.80
CA TRP A 121 18.13 24.97 16.03
C TRP A 121 18.29 23.45 16.16
N TRP A 122 17.57 22.89 17.14
CA TRP A 122 17.34 21.46 17.30
C TRP A 122 15.85 21.20 17.15
N ASP A 123 15.49 20.17 16.38
CA ASP A 123 14.10 19.73 16.27
C ASP A 123 13.75 18.81 17.45
N PRO A 124 12.77 19.19 18.29
CA PRO A 124 12.32 18.38 19.42
C PRO A 124 11.81 17.01 18.98
N SER A 125 11.97 16.00 19.85
CA SER A 125 11.44 14.67 19.59
C SER A 125 9.90 14.67 19.61
N MET A 126 9.30 13.65 18.99
CA MET A 126 7.83 13.51 18.95
C MET A 126 7.25 13.45 20.37
N ASP A 127 7.91 12.74 21.28
CA ASP A 127 7.47 12.61 22.67
C ASP A 127 7.51 13.95 23.43
N GLU A 128 8.50 14.80 23.16
CA GLU A 128 8.60 16.14 23.76
C GLU A 128 7.46 17.06 23.31
N VAL A 129 7.07 16.97 22.04
CA VAL A 129 6.00 17.82 21.49
C VAL A 129 4.62 17.34 21.92
N PHE A 130 4.40 16.03 21.93
CA PHE A 130 3.12 15.42 22.29
C PHE A 130 3.01 15.06 23.79
N ALA A 131 3.94 15.51 24.64
CA ALA A 131 3.98 15.19 26.07
C ALA A 131 2.68 15.48 26.85
N HIS A 132 1.94 16.51 26.42
CA HIS A 132 0.67 16.92 27.04
C HIS A 132 -0.58 16.37 26.34
N SER A 133 -0.40 15.55 25.31
CA SER A 133 -1.49 14.93 24.54
C SER A 133 -1.76 13.50 25.00
N GLU A 134 -2.93 12.98 24.66
CA GLU A 134 -3.22 11.57 24.86
C GLU A 134 -2.31 10.71 23.97
N HIS A 135 -1.86 9.56 24.48
CA HIS A 135 -1.02 8.62 23.72
C HIS A 135 -1.65 8.22 22.38
N HIS A 136 -2.98 8.11 22.32
CA HIS A 136 -3.69 7.84 21.07
C HIS A 136 -3.49 8.97 20.03
N THR A 137 -3.54 10.23 20.46
CA THR A 137 -3.30 11.39 19.59
C THR A 137 -1.89 11.40 19.06
N LEU A 138 -0.89 11.08 19.90
CA LEU A 138 0.49 10.89 19.44
C LEU A 138 0.53 9.82 18.35
N MET A 139 0.01 8.62 18.59
CA MET A 139 0.05 7.53 17.61
C MET A 139 -0.68 7.88 16.30
N LYS A 140 -1.75 8.67 16.39
CA LYS A 140 -2.51 9.15 15.23
C LYS A 140 -1.72 10.21 14.44
N GLU A 141 -1.23 11.27 15.10
CA GLU A 141 -0.75 12.49 14.44
C GLU A 141 0.79 12.57 14.29
N HIS A 142 1.56 11.77 15.03
CA HIS A 142 3.04 11.83 15.03
C HIS A 142 3.67 11.52 13.66
N LEU A 143 3.04 10.63 12.90
CA LEU A 143 3.42 10.33 11.53
C LEU A 143 2.47 11.10 10.63
N TRP A 144 3.03 11.96 9.78
CA TRP A 144 2.36 12.51 8.59
C TRP A 144 2.04 11.39 7.60
N ARG A 145 1.28 10.38 8.02
CA ARG A 145 0.66 9.42 7.12
C ARG A 145 -0.59 10.09 6.59
N HIS A 146 -0.82 9.95 5.28
CA HIS A 146 -2.10 10.31 4.71
C HIS A 146 -3.19 9.60 5.49
N HIS A 147 -3.89 10.36 6.33
CA HIS A 147 -5.00 9.78 7.07
C HIS A 147 -6.03 9.32 6.04
N PRO A 148 -6.54 8.08 6.18
CA PRO A 148 -7.52 7.55 5.24
C PRO A 148 -8.79 8.40 5.19
N GLU A 149 -9.10 9.17 6.23
CA GLU A 149 -10.21 10.13 6.25
C GLU A 149 -10.09 11.28 5.23
N TYR A 150 -8.89 11.64 4.78
CA TYR A 150 -8.70 12.66 3.74
C TYR A 150 -8.74 12.09 2.32
N ALA A 151 -8.74 10.76 2.17
CA ALA A 151 -8.85 10.12 0.87
C ALA A 151 -10.29 10.19 0.36
N ALA A 152 -10.45 10.13 -0.96
CA ALA A 152 -11.76 9.91 -1.57
C ALA A 152 -12.42 8.64 -0.98
N PRO A 153 -13.77 8.57 -0.90
CA PRO A 153 -14.47 7.43 -0.34
C PRO A 153 -13.99 6.15 -1.01
N LYS A 154 -13.45 5.24 -0.21
CA LYS A 154 -12.82 4.02 -0.69
C LYS A 154 -13.92 3.06 -1.13
N PHE A 155 -13.59 2.17 -2.07
CA PHE A 155 -14.59 1.26 -2.65
C PHE A 155 -15.32 0.40 -1.60
N TYR A 156 -14.69 0.15 -0.44
CA TYR A 156 -15.22 -0.65 0.64
C TYR A 156 -16.04 0.14 1.69
N ASP A 157 -16.01 1.47 1.68
CA ASP A 157 -16.75 2.30 2.65
C ASP A 157 -18.28 2.12 2.51
N ARG A 158 -18.73 1.69 1.33
CA ARG A 158 -20.14 1.33 1.07
C ARG A 158 -20.56 0.02 1.74
N TRP A 159 -19.61 -0.89 1.95
CA TRP A 159 -19.87 -2.27 2.34
C TRP A 159 -19.44 -2.60 3.76
N ILE A 160 -18.48 -1.87 4.32
CA ILE A 160 -18.01 -2.05 5.69
C ILE A 160 -18.87 -1.19 6.64
N PRO A 161 -19.55 -1.80 7.62
CA PRO A 161 -20.24 -1.06 8.66
C PRO A 161 -19.27 -0.17 9.47
N LYS A 162 -19.70 1.06 9.77
CA LYS A 162 -18.89 2.08 10.48
C LYS A 162 -18.30 1.63 11.83
N PHE A 163 -18.86 0.61 12.48
CA PHE A 163 -18.34 0.10 13.74
C PHE A 163 -17.06 -0.74 13.60
N ILE A 164 -16.82 -1.34 12.42
CA ILE A 164 -15.59 -2.08 12.10
C ILE A 164 -14.47 -1.11 11.70
N ASP A 165 -14.84 -0.03 11.01
CA ASP A 165 -13.92 0.97 10.49
C ASP A 165 -13.04 1.60 11.59
N LYS A 166 -13.58 1.74 12.81
CA LYS A 166 -12.85 2.24 13.99
C LYS A 166 -11.57 1.44 14.35
N TYR A 167 -11.45 0.19 13.89
CA TYR A 167 -10.31 -0.68 14.17
C TYR A 167 -9.39 -0.87 12.96
N ASN A 168 -9.80 -0.37 11.79
CA ASN A 168 -8.96 -0.34 10.62
C ASN A 168 -8.14 0.95 10.65
N TRP A 169 -7.00 0.87 11.34
CA TRP A 169 -5.95 1.89 11.52
C TRP A 169 -6.08 2.76 12.76
#